data_AF-A0A2P6RDV3-F1
#
_entry.id   AF-A0A2P6RDV3-F1
#
_cell.length_a   1.000
_cell.length_b   1.000
_cell.length_c   1.000
_cell.angle_alpha   90.00
_cell.angle_beta   90.00
_cell.angle_gamma   90.00
#
_symmetry.space_group_name_H-M   'P 1'
#
loop_
_entity.id
_entity.type
_entity.pdbx_description
1 polymer ?
#
loop_
_entity_poly.entity_id
_entity_poly.type
_entity_poly.pdbx_seq_one_letter_code
_entity_poly.pdbx_strand_id
1 'polypeptide(L)'
;MAENKARFMFINTNSLWDEIVKQMTKKIGCYSPSMNTLWRTDGFLTNSHCPKKFRSRRKKIVFGLTQPPDCLVVFDSERKSSVILEAHRLQIPIGSFVDSDMPIEYYNKITYPIPCNSSVQFVYLFCNLITKTFMLQ
;
A
#
# COMPACT_ATOMS: atom_id res chain seq x y z
N MET A 1 -14.72 -5.37 5.94
CA MET A 1 -13.48 -4.61 6.29
C MET A 1 -13.71 -3.10 6.27
N ALA A 2 -14.24 -2.52 5.19
CA ALA A 2 -14.54 -1.09 5.15
C ALA A 2 -15.69 -0.69 6.13
N GLU A 3 -16.70 -1.54 6.28
CA GLU A 3 -17.77 -1.39 7.29
C GLU A 3 -17.25 -1.45 8.75
N ASN A 4 -16.10 -2.10 8.97
CA ASN A 4 -15.50 -2.27 10.31
C ASN A 4 -14.43 -1.20 10.61
N LYS A 5 -14.35 -0.12 9.82
CA LYS A 5 -13.31 0.94 9.95
C LYS A 5 -11.87 0.39 9.94
N ALA A 6 -11.61 -0.65 9.14
CA ALA A 6 -10.28 -1.22 9.01
C ALA A 6 -9.27 -0.21 8.44
N ARG A 7 -8.02 -0.29 8.89
CA ARG A 7 -6.92 0.56 8.42
C ARG A 7 -6.32 -0.02 7.14
N PHE A 8 -6.70 0.55 6.00
CA PHE A 8 -6.08 0.24 4.71
C PHE A 8 -4.80 1.05 4.51
N MET A 9 -3.77 0.38 4.01
CA MET A 9 -2.53 1.02 3.59
C MET A 9 -2.27 0.74 2.11
N PHE A 10 -2.20 1.81 1.33
CA PHE A 10 -1.99 1.78 -0.11
C PHE A 10 -0.52 2.03 -0.43
N ILE A 11 0.14 1.09 -1.10
CA ILE A 11 1.54 1.22 -1.51
C ILE A 11 1.60 1.28 -3.02
N ASN A 12 2.22 2.34 -3.50
CA ASN A 12 2.58 2.48 -4.89
C ASN A 12 4.10 2.49 -5.02
N THR A 13 4.62 1.73 -5.97
CA THR A 13 6.06 1.73 -6.29
C THR A 13 6.35 2.48 -7.59
N ASN A 14 5.36 2.59 -8.50
CA ASN A 14 5.50 3.14 -9.83
C ASN A 14 5.10 4.62 -9.82
N SER A 15 6.04 5.51 -10.17
CA SER A 15 5.80 6.96 -10.13
C SER A 15 4.67 7.43 -11.05
N LEU A 16 4.32 6.66 -12.08
CA LEU A 16 3.24 7.00 -13.01
C LEU A 16 1.87 7.08 -12.33
N TRP A 17 1.64 6.28 -11.28
CA TRP A 17 0.35 6.23 -10.60
C TRP A 17 0.30 7.06 -9.32
N ASP A 18 1.40 7.74 -8.96
CA ASP A 18 1.52 8.44 -7.68
C ASP A 18 0.45 9.53 -7.53
N GLU A 19 0.16 10.28 -8.59
CA GLU A 19 -0.87 11.31 -8.55
C GLU A 19 -2.27 10.71 -8.35
N ILE A 20 -2.59 9.63 -9.07
CA ILE A 20 -3.89 8.96 -9.01
C ILE A 20 -4.12 8.40 -7.60
N VAL A 21 -3.15 7.64 -7.09
CA VAL A 21 -3.21 7.04 -5.75
C VAL A 21 -3.28 8.13 -4.68
N LYS A 22 -2.52 9.22 -4.82
CA LYS A 22 -2.56 10.36 -3.89
C LYS A 22 -3.93 11.03 -3.87
N GLN A 23 -4.56 11.25 -5.03
CA GLN A 23 -5.91 11.81 -5.10
C GLN A 23 -6.94 10.88 -4.45
N MET A 24 -6.87 9.58 -4.73
CA MET A 24 -7.72 8.56 -4.11
C MET A 24 -7.57 8.57 -2.59
N THR A 25 -6.35 8.48 -2.07
CA THR A 25 -6.11 8.41 -0.62
C THR A 25 -6.51 9.70 0.10
N LYS A 26 -6.33 10.86 -0.55
CA LYS A 26 -6.79 12.14 -0.01
C LYS A 26 -8.31 12.21 0.08
N LYS A 27 -9.04 11.66 -0.91
CA LYS A 27 -10.50 11.59 -0.88
C LYS A 27 -10.99 10.65 0.21
N ILE A 28 -10.44 9.44 0.30
CA ILE A 28 -10.87 8.43 1.28
C ILE A 28 -10.44 8.80 2.72
N GLY A 29 -9.40 9.62 2.88
CA GLY A 29 -8.82 9.92 4.19
C GLY A 29 -7.93 8.80 4.74
N CYS A 30 -7.58 7.81 3.91
CA CYS A 30 -6.64 6.75 4.27
C CYS A 30 -5.19 7.23 4.24
N TYR A 31 -4.35 6.59 5.06
CA TYR A 31 -2.92 6.83 5.03
C TYR A 31 -2.29 6.18 3.79
N SER A 32 -1.76 7.00 2.89
CA SER A 32 -0.81 6.55 1.88
C SER A 32 0.60 6.94 2.29
N PRO A 33 1.53 5.97 2.44
CA PRO A 33 2.94 6.27 2.54
C PRO A 33 3.53 6.77 1.22
N SER A 34 2.78 6.87 0.11
CA SER A 34 3.32 7.35 -1.17
C SER A 34 3.92 8.77 -1.10
N MET A 35 3.61 9.55 -0.07
CA MET A 35 4.29 10.83 0.19
C MET A 35 5.73 10.69 0.73
N ASN A 36 6.13 9.51 1.21
CA ASN A 36 7.45 9.21 1.76
C ASN A 36 7.95 7.86 1.19
N THR A 37 9.05 7.86 0.44
CA THR A 37 9.75 6.66 -0.07
C THR A 37 10.24 5.68 1.01
N LEU A 38 9.85 5.89 2.27
CA LEU A 38 10.27 5.16 3.47
C LEU A 38 9.70 3.74 3.53
N TRP A 39 8.64 3.42 2.77
CA TRP A 39 8.15 2.04 2.61
C TRP A 39 9.16 1.13 1.89
N ARG A 40 10.16 1.71 1.21
CA ARG A 40 11.25 0.97 0.56
C ARG A 40 12.32 0.48 1.55
N THR A 41 12.25 0.92 2.80
CA THR A 41 13.19 0.50 3.84
C THR A 41 12.76 -0.85 4.40
N ASP A 42 13.71 -1.76 4.61
CA ASP A 42 13.45 -3.01 5.30
C ASP A 42 13.01 -2.78 6.76
N GLY A 43 12.09 -3.61 7.21
CA GLY A 43 11.49 -3.53 8.54
C GLY A 43 10.35 -2.53 8.65
N PHE A 44 9.79 -2.06 7.55
CA PHE A 44 8.75 -1.02 7.56
C PHE A 44 7.48 -1.44 8.35
N LEU A 45 7.03 -2.68 8.15
CA LEU A 45 5.90 -3.28 8.86
C LEU A 45 6.37 -4.08 10.08
N THR A 46 7.43 -4.89 9.94
CA THR A 46 7.86 -5.80 11.02
C THR A 46 8.48 -5.08 12.21
N ASN A 47 9.09 -3.92 11.99
CA ASN A 47 9.63 -3.09 13.06
C ASN A 47 8.61 -2.07 13.57
N SER A 48 7.41 -2.55 13.92
CA SER A 48 6.32 -1.71 14.42
C SER A 48 6.60 -1.06 15.77
N HIS A 49 7.44 -1.70 16.60
CA HIS A 49 7.77 -1.27 17.96
C HIS A 49 8.86 -0.19 18.02
N CYS A 50 9.64 0.01 16.94
CA CYS A 50 10.58 1.12 16.89
C CYS A 50 9.87 2.47 16.76
N PRO A 51 10.45 3.54 17.33
CA PRO A 51 9.89 4.88 17.22
C PRO A 51 9.83 5.34 15.76
N LYS A 52 8.64 5.27 15.14
CA LYS A 52 8.41 5.71 13.76
C LYS A 52 8.35 7.22 13.57
N LYS A 53 8.72 8.00 14.59
CA LYS A 53 8.75 9.47 14.54
C LYS A 53 10.14 9.90 14.97
N PHE A 54 10.93 10.38 14.01
CA PHE A 54 12.19 11.03 14.30
C PHE A 54 11.97 12.54 14.38
N ARG A 55 12.30 13.13 15.54
CA ARG A 55 12.14 14.56 15.78
C ARG A 55 13.50 15.17 16.07
N SER A 56 13.99 15.97 15.14
CA SER A 56 15.11 16.89 15.33
C SER A 56 14.59 18.30 15.63
N ARG A 57 15.46 19.20 16.13
CA ARG A 57 15.11 20.59 16.45
C ARG A 57 14.46 21.35 15.28
N ARG A 58 14.81 21.01 14.03
CA ARG A 58 14.29 21.67 12.81
C ARG A 58 13.37 20.80 11.93
N LYS A 59 13.30 19.49 12.16
CA LYS A 59 12.56 18.56 11.26
C LYS A 59 11.87 17.47 12.05
N LYS A 60 10.64 17.16 11.64
CA LYS A 60 9.89 15.99 12.11
C LYS A 60 9.68 15.06 10.92
N ILE A 61 10.27 13.88 10.99
CA ILE A 61 10.13 12.82 9.98
C ILE A 61 9.26 11.73 10.59
N VAL A 62 8.20 11.35 9.89
CA VAL A 62 7.32 10.25 10.28
C VAL A 62 7.56 9.12 9.30
N PHE A 63 8.15 8.03 9.79
CA PHE A 63 8.52 6.85 9.00
C PHE A 63 7.30 6.05 8.58
N GLY A 64 6.23 6.01 9.37
CA GLY A 64 5.04 5.23 9.04
C GLY A 64 3.97 5.31 10.12
N LEU A 65 2.92 4.52 9.94
CA LEU A 65 1.85 4.35 10.92
C LEU A 65 2.38 3.68 12.19
N THR A 66 2.00 4.21 13.34
CA THR A 66 2.35 3.68 14.67
C THR A 66 1.76 2.29 14.91
N GLN A 67 0.61 1.99 14.29
CA GLN A 67 -0.01 0.67 14.30
C GLN A 67 0.11 0.02 12.91
N PRO A 68 0.23 -1.31 12.83
CA PRO A 68 0.21 -2.00 11.55
C PRO A 68 -1.16 -1.82 10.85
N PRO A 69 -1.20 -1.81 9.51
CA PRO A 69 -2.45 -1.82 8.76
C PRO A 69 -3.16 -3.16 8.92
N ASP A 70 -4.49 -3.14 8.80
CA ASP A 70 -5.30 -4.37 8.84
C ASP A 70 -5.39 -5.02 7.45
N CYS A 71 -5.16 -4.24 6.38
CA CYS A 71 -5.09 -4.73 5.02
C CYS A 71 -4.10 -3.87 4.20
N LEU A 72 -3.29 -4.55 3.39
CA LEU A 72 -2.31 -3.93 2.51
C LEU A 72 -2.80 -3.99 1.06
N VAL A 73 -2.78 -2.86 0.36
CA VAL A 73 -3.09 -2.79 -1.07
C VAL A 73 -1.85 -2.31 -1.82
N VAL A 74 -1.30 -3.14 -2.70
CA VAL A 74 -0.07 -2.87 -3.46
C VAL A 74 -0.42 -2.75 -4.94
N PHE A 75 0.00 -1.65 -5.58
CA PHE A 75 -0.35 -1.39 -6.98
C PHE A 75 0.65 -2.00 -8.00
N ASP A 76 1.82 -2.50 -7.59
CA ASP A 76 2.92 -2.82 -8.51
C ASP A 76 3.26 -4.31 -8.68
N SER A 77 3.73 -4.60 -9.90
CA SER A 77 4.19 -5.87 -10.46
C SER A 77 5.72 -5.99 -10.59
N GLU A 78 6.48 -4.88 -10.68
CA GLU A 78 7.91 -4.93 -11.07
C GLU A 78 8.90 -5.01 -9.90
N ARG A 79 8.58 -4.42 -8.73
CA ARG A 79 9.54 -4.37 -7.61
C ARG A 79 9.23 -5.40 -6.55
N LYS A 80 10.22 -6.27 -6.29
CA LYS A 80 10.37 -7.16 -5.12
C LYS A 80 10.26 -6.36 -3.81
N SER A 81 9.05 -5.96 -3.44
CA SER A 81 8.84 -5.13 -2.27
C SER A 81 9.04 -5.99 -1.03
N SER A 82 9.98 -5.56 -0.18
CA SER A 82 10.17 -6.12 1.16
C SER A 82 8.85 -6.13 1.94
N VAL A 83 7.98 -5.16 1.64
CA VAL A 83 6.66 -5.04 2.25
C VAL A 83 5.74 -6.25 2.00
N ILE A 84 5.78 -6.90 0.82
CA ILE A 84 5.00 -8.12 0.60
C ILE A 84 5.48 -9.25 1.52
N LEU A 85 6.80 -9.41 1.64
CA LEU A 85 7.40 -10.44 2.51
C LEU A 85 7.12 -10.16 3.99
N GLU A 86 7.22 -8.91 4.40
CA GLU A 86 6.93 -8.47 5.76
C GLU A 86 5.45 -8.63 6.11
N ALA A 87 4.53 -8.21 5.23
CA ALA A 87 3.09 -8.38 5.42
C ALA A 87 2.71 -9.86 5.51
N HIS A 88 3.30 -10.71 4.66
CA HIS A 88 3.10 -12.16 4.73
C HIS A 88 3.57 -12.75 6.06
N ARG A 89 4.75 -12.33 6.56
CA ARG A 89 5.25 -12.74 7.89
C ARG A 89 4.32 -12.30 9.02
N LEU A 90 3.74 -11.12 8.92
CA LEU A 90 2.79 -10.57 9.89
C LEU A 90 1.35 -11.07 9.72
N GLN A 91 1.10 -11.95 8.74
CA GLN A 91 -0.25 -12.46 8.41
C GLN A 91 -1.26 -11.33 8.08
N ILE A 92 -0.77 -10.23 7.49
CA ILE A 92 -1.63 -9.13 7.02
C ILE A 92 -2.11 -9.50 5.61
N PRO A 93 -3.42 -9.47 5.32
CA PRO A 93 -3.93 -9.76 3.99
C PRO A 93 -3.46 -8.73 2.97
N ILE A 94 -3.04 -9.22 1.81
CA ILE A 94 -2.46 -8.41 0.73
C ILE A 94 -3.39 -8.49 -0.48
N GLY A 95 -3.90 -7.33 -0.91
CA GLY A 95 -4.47 -7.15 -2.25
C GLY A 95 -3.40 -6.57 -3.17
N SER A 96 -3.13 -7.21 -4.30
CA SER A 96 -2.11 -6.71 -5.24
C SER A 96 -2.56 -6.85 -6.68
N PHE A 97 -2.15 -5.90 -7.51
CA PHE A 97 -2.17 -6.10 -8.95
C PHE A 97 -1.13 -7.15 -9.33
N VAL A 98 -1.52 -8.07 -10.20
CA VAL A 98 -0.69 -9.18 -10.66
C VAL A 98 -0.67 -9.14 -12.19
N ASP A 99 0.54 -9.20 -12.73
CA ASP A 99 0.80 -9.36 -14.17
C ASP A 99 1.49 -10.71 -14.42
N SER A 100 1.59 -11.09 -15.69
CA SER A 100 2.17 -12.37 -16.13
C SER A 100 3.66 -12.50 -15.77
N ASP A 101 4.35 -11.37 -15.63
CA ASP A 101 5.78 -11.31 -15.32
C ASP A 101 6.08 -11.50 -13.81
N MET A 102 5.05 -11.63 -12.97
CA MET A 102 5.24 -11.71 -11.53
C MET A 102 5.85 -13.06 -11.11
N PRO A 103 6.96 -13.07 -10.34
CA PRO A 103 7.55 -14.31 -9.84
C PRO A 103 6.57 -15.07 -8.93
N ILE A 104 6.50 -16.39 -9.14
CA ILE A 104 5.60 -17.31 -8.40
C ILE A 104 5.74 -17.19 -6.88
N GLU A 105 6.94 -16.89 -6.40
CA GLU A 105 7.24 -16.75 -4.98
C GLU A 105 6.44 -15.60 -4.32
N TYR A 106 6.24 -14.49 -5.03
CA TYR A 106 5.48 -13.36 -4.54
C TYR A 106 3.98 -13.56 -4.79
N TYR A 107 3.63 -14.14 -5.94
CA TYR A 107 2.24 -14.49 -6.27
C TYR A 107 1.59 -15.33 -5.16
N ASN A 108 2.28 -16.37 -4.69
CA ASN A 108 1.78 -17.27 -3.65
C ASN A 108 1.61 -16.61 -2.26
N LYS A 109 2.17 -15.41 -2.06
CA LYS A 109 2.07 -14.66 -0.79
C LYS A 109 0.93 -13.65 -0.79
N ILE A 110 0.34 -13.36 -1.96
CA ILE A 110 -0.75 -12.41 -2.11
C ILE A 110 -2.08 -13.11 -1.81
N THR A 111 -2.89 -12.49 -0.95
CA THR A 111 -4.20 -13.05 -0.53
C THR A 111 -5.28 -12.80 -1.58
N TYR A 112 -5.29 -11.60 -2.17
CA TYR A 112 -6.27 -11.18 -3.16
C TYR A 112 -5.56 -10.67 -4.42
N PRO A 113 -5.14 -11.59 -5.31
CA PRO A 113 -4.51 -11.22 -6.57
C PRO A 113 -5.55 -10.64 -7.53
N ILE A 114 -5.26 -9.47 -8.07
CA ILE A 114 -6.09 -8.79 -9.07
C ILE A 114 -5.33 -8.87 -10.40
N PRO A 115 -5.71 -9.78 -11.31
CA PRO A 115 -5.07 -9.88 -12.61
C PRO A 115 -5.36 -8.61 -13.40
N CYS A 116 -4.31 -7.88 -13.75
CA CYS A 116 -4.43 -6.55 -14.33
C CYS A 116 -3.29 -6.27 -15.29
N ASN A 117 -3.62 -5.73 -16.46
CA ASN A 117 -2.64 -5.09 -17.32
C ASN A 117 -2.33 -3.69 -16.75
N SER A 118 -1.05 -3.40 -16.50
CA SER A 118 -0.49 -2.22 -15.82
C SER A 118 -0.71 -0.87 -16.56
N SER A 119 -1.81 -0.73 -17.31
CA SER A 119 -2.20 0.50 -17.97
C SER A 119 -2.69 1.57 -16.97
N VAL A 120 -2.29 2.82 -17.19
CA VAL A 120 -2.69 3.97 -16.37
C VAL A 120 -4.23 4.15 -16.33
N GLN A 121 -4.90 3.86 -17.45
CA GLN A 121 -6.36 3.96 -17.56
C GLN A 121 -7.07 2.99 -16.62
N PHE A 122 -6.58 1.75 -16.52
CA PHE A 122 -7.13 0.77 -15.60
C PHE A 122 -6.93 1.19 -14.15
N VAL A 123 -5.71 1.60 -13.78
CA VAL A 123 -5.42 2.04 -12.40
C VAL A 123 -6.31 3.23 -12.02
N TYR A 124 -6.50 4.18 -12.93
CA TYR A 124 -7.42 5.31 -12.73
C TYR A 124 -8.85 4.85 -12.48
N LEU A 125 -9.38 3.96 -13.32
CA LEU A 125 -10.72 3.41 -13.17
C LEU A 125 -10.88 2.67 -11.84
N PHE A 126 -9.91 1.82 -11.50
CA PHE A 126 -9.92 1.03 -10.28
C PHE A 126 -9.85 1.90 -9.02
N CYS A 127 -8.95 2.88 -8.97
CA CYS A 127 -8.88 3.85 -7.87
C CYS A 127 -10.18 4.65 -7.73
N ASN A 128 -10.84 5.00 -8.84
CA ASN A 128 -12.15 5.66 -8.81
C ASN A 128 -13.26 4.74 -8.29
N LEU A 129 -13.26 3.47 -8.66
CA LEU A 129 -14.17 2.46 -8.13
C LEU A 129 -13.99 2.31 -6.62
N ILE A 130 -12.76 2.14 -6.15
CA ILE A 130 -12.44 2.12 -4.71
C ILE A 130 -12.99 3.37 -4.04
N THR A 131 -12.66 4.55 -4.56
CA THR A 131 -13.13 5.82 -3.98
C THR A 131 -14.65 5.85 -3.86
N LYS A 132 -15.39 5.43 -4.90
CA LYS A 132 -16.86 5.35 -4.86
C LYS A 132 -17.33 4.35 -3.82
N THR A 133 -16.71 3.17 -3.72
CA THR A 133 -17.11 2.16 -2.73
C THR A 133 -16.91 2.63 -1.28
N PHE A 134 -15.84 3.38 -0.99
CA PHE A 134 -15.63 3.96 0.33
C PHE A 134 -16.55 5.15 0.65
N MET A 135 -17.03 5.86 -0.37
CA MET A 135 -17.92 7.03 -0.21
C MET A 135 -19.40 6.68 -0.16
N LEU A 136 -19.79 5.52 -0.70
CA LEU A 136 -21.16 5.00 -0.64
C LEU A 136 -21.50 4.35 0.70
N GLN A 137 -20.49 4.10 1.54
CA GLN A 137 -20.63 3.65 2.93
C GLN A 137 -20.78 4.85 3.87
#